data_AF-A0A4Q3YR17-F1
#
_entry.id   AF-A0A4Q3YR17-F1
#
_cell.length_a   1.000
_cell.length_b   1.000
_cell.length_c   1.000
_cell.angle_alpha   90.00
_cell.angle_beta   90.00
_cell.angle_gamma   90.00
#
_symmetry.space_group_name_H-M   'P 1'
#
loop_
_entity.id
_entity.type
_entity.pdbx_description
1 polymer ?
#
loop_
_entity_poly.entity_id
_entity_poly.type
_entity_poly.pdbx_seq_one_letter_code
_entity_poly.pdbx_strand_id
1 'polypeptide(L)'
;MAMKRLNRDSIRPGDILFSARPGAVGKTIRGLTRGEVSHAMICVQHSSFIDSTMEGVHARNVQRLFFEDDEIVFHFRLSEDVAPERLAAIIEYARSQIGARYSLPEAARSVMAVRKPRTRKQFCSRLVAQAYKSAGFELVPDADYCSPEMLRRSPLLLELPVQTEAVTAKELDWWNNNPDAVERTLGGYSRFFSLVRKFAPNVETQDDLLRLRIHNVEADPHVVEAFHQSGFLDLWRIDIHLHPWRYDLALMAQQRGNHLRPYCVSTIQEAYTGGLRFAQNLATLRRFHKDFPRPSLELEIKLYKTLAQNHQSRREVAYSWLLAHHPDDLARHMEQIAPHSSEWFRIVQVVDEDLANLSGYAIQQEGSSFVCSSCGELPARAYRIVNEADVNPGVPSLSLCEDCLEIRRGLGYVLQPFLEQ
;
A
#
# COMPACT_ATOMS: atom_id res chain seq x y z
N MET A 1 -22.01 21.64 -11.25
CA MET A 1 -22.34 21.50 -9.82
C MET A 1 -21.06 21.70 -9.04
N ALA A 2 -21.12 22.31 -7.85
CA ALA A 2 -19.95 22.40 -7.00
C ALA A 2 -19.55 20.99 -6.53
N MET A 3 -18.24 20.75 -6.53
CA MET A 3 -17.64 19.47 -6.17
C MET A 3 -16.71 19.71 -4.98
N LYS A 4 -16.63 18.71 -4.11
CA LYS A 4 -15.69 18.70 -2.99
C LYS A 4 -14.83 17.45 -3.03
N ARG A 5 -13.66 17.51 -2.41
CA ARG A 5 -12.83 16.34 -2.11
C ARG A 5 -12.42 16.35 -0.64
N LEU A 6 -11.97 15.21 -0.15
CA LEU A 6 -11.50 15.09 1.22
C LEU A 6 -10.11 15.68 1.36
N ASN A 7 -9.87 16.34 2.49
CA ASN A 7 -8.53 16.73 2.88
C ASN A 7 -7.75 15.46 3.26
N ARG A 8 -6.75 15.12 2.45
CA ARG A 8 -5.89 13.94 2.68
C ARG A 8 -5.09 14.01 3.98
N ASP A 9 -4.79 15.21 4.47
CA ASP A 9 -3.91 15.41 5.63
C ASP A 9 -4.63 15.10 6.96
N SER A 10 -5.98 15.04 6.95
CA SER A 10 -6.76 14.64 8.13
C SER A 10 -6.97 13.12 8.24
N ILE A 11 -6.56 12.35 7.23
CA ILE A 11 -6.82 10.91 7.11
C ILE A 11 -5.53 10.14 7.36
N ARG A 12 -5.62 9.07 8.16
CA ARG A 12 -4.50 8.17 8.46
C ARG A 12 -4.76 6.76 7.93
N PRO A 13 -3.70 5.95 7.69
CA PRO A 13 -3.87 4.53 7.42
C PRO A 13 -4.69 3.85 8.52
N GLY A 14 -5.60 2.95 8.14
CA GLY A 14 -6.56 2.33 9.06
C GLY A 14 -7.78 3.21 9.39
N ASP A 15 -7.97 4.35 8.74
CA ASP A 15 -9.24 5.07 8.78
C ASP A 15 -10.24 4.46 7.79
N ILE A 16 -11.53 4.53 8.13
CA ILE A 16 -12.63 4.10 7.28
C ILE A 16 -13.42 5.33 6.84
N LEU A 17 -13.72 5.40 5.54
CA LEU A 17 -14.68 6.35 5.02
C LEU A 17 -15.95 5.62 4.61
N PHE A 18 -17.09 6.17 4.99
CA PHE A 18 -18.39 5.76 4.49
C PHE A 18 -19.00 6.85 3.63
N SER A 19 -19.70 6.48 2.56
CA SER A 19 -20.39 7.48 1.74
C SER A 19 -21.82 7.07 1.37
N ALA A 20 -22.64 8.10 1.17
CA ALA A 20 -24.05 8.03 0.83
C ALA A 20 -24.30 8.39 -0.63
N ARG A 21 -23.66 7.69 -1.58
CA ARG A 21 -23.75 8.03 -3.02
C ARG A 21 -25.21 8.18 -3.49
N PRO A 22 -25.54 9.23 -4.27
CA PRO A 22 -26.93 9.55 -4.67
C PRO A 22 -27.52 8.60 -5.73
N GLY A 23 -26.70 7.73 -6.33
CA GLY A 23 -27.12 6.77 -7.36
C GLY A 23 -28.17 5.75 -6.88
N ALA A 24 -28.93 5.19 -7.83
CA ALA A 24 -30.02 4.24 -7.56
C ALA A 24 -29.60 3.06 -6.66
N VAL A 25 -28.41 2.48 -6.92
CA VAL A 25 -27.84 1.41 -6.10
C VAL A 25 -27.61 1.87 -4.65
N GLY A 26 -27.08 3.09 -4.45
CA GLY A 26 -26.84 3.64 -3.12
C GLY A 26 -28.13 3.89 -2.35
N LYS A 27 -29.17 4.42 -3.01
CA LYS A 27 -30.51 4.59 -2.43
C LYS A 27 -31.13 3.25 -2.01
N THR A 28 -31.01 2.22 -2.85
CA THR A 28 -31.51 0.88 -2.53
C THR A 28 -30.80 0.29 -1.32
N ILE A 29 -29.46 0.39 -1.25
CA ILE A 29 -28.70 -0.13 -0.10
C ILE A 29 -29.16 0.56 1.19
N ARG A 30 -29.20 1.90 1.22
CA ARG A 30 -29.65 2.67 2.40
C ARG A 30 -31.06 2.30 2.84
N GLY A 31 -31.98 2.13 1.89
CA GLY A 31 -33.35 1.72 2.16
C GLY A 31 -33.44 0.32 2.77
N LEU A 32 -32.73 -0.66 2.20
CA LEU A 32 -32.74 -2.04 2.68
C LEU A 32 -32.00 -2.20 4.03
N THR A 33 -30.93 -1.44 4.26
CA THR A 33 -30.17 -1.49 5.51
C THR A 33 -30.74 -0.58 6.59
N ARG A 34 -31.77 0.22 6.28
CA ARG A 34 -32.29 1.32 7.12
C ARG A 34 -31.14 2.18 7.68
N GLY A 35 -30.21 2.54 6.78
CA GLY A 35 -28.94 3.17 7.10
C GLY A 35 -28.66 4.42 6.30
N GLU A 36 -27.69 5.21 6.77
CA GLU A 36 -27.30 6.48 6.15
C GLU A 36 -26.23 6.30 5.07
N VAL A 37 -25.54 5.15 5.08
CA VAL A 37 -24.39 4.90 4.21
C VAL A 37 -24.61 3.71 3.28
N SER A 38 -23.96 3.76 2.12
CA SER A 38 -24.08 2.73 1.07
C SER A 38 -22.75 2.13 0.61
N HIS A 39 -21.63 2.74 1.00
CA HIS A 39 -20.30 2.31 0.60
C HIS A 39 -19.31 2.47 1.76
N ALA A 40 -18.27 1.66 1.75
CA ALA A 40 -17.18 1.68 2.72
C ALA A 40 -15.84 1.51 2.00
N MET A 41 -14.84 2.26 2.43
CA MET A 41 -13.46 2.19 1.93
C MET A 41 -12.48 2.39 3.08
N ILE A 42 -11.31 1.75 2.99
CA ILE A 42 -10.27 1.81 4.03
C ILE A 42 -9.03 2.52 3.50
N CYS A 43 -8.48 3.43 4.30
CA CYS A 43 -7.22 4.10 4.02
C CYS A 43 -6.06 3.13 4.29
N VAL A 44 -5.17 2.94 3.32
CA VAL A 44 -4.06 1.98 3.41
C VAL A 44 -2.68 2.63 3.34
N GLN A 45 -2.64 3.92 3.00
CA GLN A 45 -1.46 4.76 2.90
C GLN A 45 -1.94 6.22 2.73
N HIS A 46 -1.10 7.22 3.00
CA HIS A 46 -1.41 8.61 2.70
C HIS A 46 -1.99 8.78 1.28
N SER A 47 -3.19 9.36 1.19
CA SER A 47 -3.98 9.53 -0.04
C SER A 47 -4.42 8.24 -0.78
N SER A 48 -4.19 7.04 -0.22
CA SER A 48 -4.50 5.76 -0.87
C SER A 48 -5.58 5.01 -0.12
N PHE A 49 -6.66 4.68 -0.82
CA PHE A 49 -7.78 3.91 -0.31
C PHE A 49 -7.95 2.61 -1.06
N ILE A 50 -8.44 1.58 -0.39
CA ILE A 50 -8.93 0.37 -1.04
C ILE A 50 -10.42 0.24 -0.80
N ASP A 51 -11.15 -0.04 -1.87
CA ASP A 51 -12.57 -0.35 -1.83
C ASP A 51 -12.92 -1.51 -2.76
N SER A 52 -14.17 -1.96 -2.66
CA SER A 52 -14.72 -2.97 -3.56
C SER A 52 -15.98 -2.43 -4.21
N THR A 53 -15.91 -2.13 -5.50
CA THR A 53 -17.03 -1.65 -6.33
C THR A 53 -17.35 -2.70 -7.39
N MET A 54 -18.30 -2.44 -8.31
CA MET A 54 -18.60 -3.36 -9.42
C MET A 54 -17.38 -3.70 -10.30
N GLU A 55 -16.32 -2.88 -10.27
CA GLU A 55 -15.06 -3.12 -10.97
C GLU A 55 -14.17 -4.17 -10.26
N GLY A 56 -14.52 -4.56 -9.03
CA GLY A 56 -13.70 -5.40 -8.15
C GLY A 56 -13.04 -4.59 -7.03
N VAL A 57 -12.06 -5.20 -6.37
CA VAL A 57 -11.25 -4.57 -5.33
C VAL A 57 -10.06 -3.84 -5.95
N HIS A 58 -9.95 -2.54 -5.68
CA HIS A 58 -8.93 -1.68 -6.26
C HIS A 58 -8.38 -0.66 -5.27
N ALA A 59 -7.14 -0.22 -5.51
CA ALA A 59 -6.58 0.95 -4.86
C ALA A 59 -6.99 2.23 -5.61
N ARG A 60 -7.34 3.28 -4.88
CA ARG A 60 -7.78 4.58 -5.40
C ARG A 60 -7.02 5.72 -4.72
N ASN A 61 -6.82 6.82 -5.44
CA ASN A 61 -6.26 8.04 -4.88
C ASN A 61 -7.38 8.97 -4.41
N VAL A 62 -7.43 9.31 -3.12
CA VAL A 62 -8.49 10.14 -2.53
C VAL A 62 -8.55 11.54 -3.14
N GLN A 63 -7.43 12.08 -3.62
CA GLN A 63 -7.39 13.41 -4.25
C GLN A 63 -8.14 13.46 -5.58
N ARG A 64 -8.44 12.29 -6.15
CA ARG A 64 -9.21 12.11 -7.39
C ARG A 64 -10.62 11.59 -7.14
N LEU A 65 -11.00 11.42 -5.87
CA LEU A 65 -12.35 11.11 -5.45
C LEU A 65 -13.09 12.41 -5.19
N PHE A 66 -13.90 12.81 -6.17
CA PHE A 66 -14.79 13.96 -6.06
C PHE A 66 -16.17 13.51 -5.59
N PHE A 67 -16.75 14.32 -4.73
CA PHE A 67 -18.08 14.15 -4.16
C PHE A 67 -18.92 15.37 -4.54
N GLU A 68 -20.20 15.15 -4.83
CA GLU A 68 -21.14 16.26 -4.97
C GLU A 68 -21.32 16.96 -3.61
N ASP A 69 -21.62 18.25 -3.61
CA ASP A 69 -21.74 19.02 -2.36
C ASP A 69 -22.79 18.46 -1.39
N ASP A 70 -23.88 17.89 -1.91
CA ASP A 70 -24.94 17.23 -1.16
C ASP A 70 -24.63 15.75 -0.82
N GLU A 71 -23.56 15.18 -1.37
CA GLU A 71 -23.12 13.84 -0.97
C GLU A 71 -22.51 13.87 0.43
N ILE A 72 -23.05 13.05 1.33
CA ILE A 72 -22.56 12.92 2.69
C ILE A 72 -21.46 11.85 2.73
N VAL A 73 -20.31 12.25 3.28
CA VAL A 73 -19.18 11.39 3.59
C VAL A 73 -19.02 11.39 5.11
N PHE A 74 -18.69 10.25 5.68
CA PHE A 74 -18.39 10.09 7.09
C PHE A 74 -16.99 9.50 7.26
N HIS A 75 -16.27 9.95 8.28
CA HIS A 75 -14.90 9.53 8.58
C HIS A 75 -14.83 8.87 9.94
N PHE A 76 -14.28 7.67 10.01
CA PHE A 76 -14.18 6.89 11.23
C PHE A 76 -12.76 6.37 11.44
N ARG A 77 -12.40 6.21 12.71
CA ARG A 77 -11.18 5.54 13.18
C ARG A 77 -11.53 4.59 14.33
N LEU A 78 -10.71 3.57 14.56
CA LEU A 78 -10.81 2.82 15.81
C LEU A 78 -10.71 3.76 17.03
N SER A 79 -11.55 3.52 18.03
CA SER A 79 -11.60 4.34 19.25
C SER A 79 -10.35 4.21 20.12
N GLU A 80 -9.65 3.08 20.00
CA GLU A 80 -8.42 2.78 20.71
C GLU A 80 -7.22 2.88 19.76
N ASP A 81 -6.07 3.25 20.32
CA ASP A 81 -4.82 3.24 19.58
C ASP A 81 -4.47 1.80 19.15
N VAL A 82 -4.06 1.68 17.90
CA VAL A 82 -3.75 0.38 17.28
C VAL A 82 -2.25 0.18 17.32
N ALA A 83 -1.81 -0.94 17.89
CA ALA A 83 -0.41 -1.35 17.81
C ALA A 83 0.05 -1.42 16.33
N PRO A 84 1.25 -0.92 15.98
CA PRO A 84 1.72 -0.86 14.59
C PRO A 84 1.61 -2.18 13.83
N GLU A 85 1.86 -3.31 14.49
CA GLU A 85 1.79 -4.65 13.91
C GLU A 85 0.35 -5.02 13.52
N ARG A 86 -0.62 -4.65 14.37
CA ARG A 86 -2.04 -4.88 14.09
C ARG A 86 -2.52 -3.97 12.95
N LEU A 87 -2.09 -2.72 12.93
CA LEU A 87 -2.41 -1.79 11.84
C LEU A 87 -1.84 -2.28 10.51
N ALA A 88 -0.59 -2.75 10.51
CA ALA A 88 0.04 -3.37 9.35
C ALA A 88 -0.77 -4.58 8.86
N ALA A 89 -1.21 -5.47 9.75
CA ALA A 89 -2.03 -6.62 9.39
C ALA A 89 -3.38 -6.24 8.73
N ILE A 90 -4.03 -5.15 9.20
CA ILE A 90 -5.25 -4.62 8.56
C ILE A 90 -4.95 -4.17 7.13
N ILE A 91 -3.89 -3.39 6.97
CA ILE A 91 -3.48 -2.79 5.68
C ILE A 91 -3.05 -3.88 4.70
N GLU A 92 -2.25 -4.85 5.15
CA GLU A 92 -1.76 -5.97 4.34
C GLU A 92 -2.91 -6.87 3.89
N TYR A 93 -3.90 -7.12 4.76
CA TYR A 93 -5.12 -7.82 4.34
C TYR A 93 -5.86 -7.06 3.25
N ALA A 94 -6.13 -5.77 3.43
CA ALA A 94 -6.85 -4.98 2.43
C ALA A 94 -6.12 -5.00 1.06
N ARG A 95 -4.78 -4.92 1.08
CA ARG A 95 -3.94 -4.99 -0.13
C ARG A 95 -3.97 -6.38 -0.78
N SER A 96 -3.98 -7.47 -0.02
CA SER A 96 -4.02 -8.84 -0.57
C SER A 96 -5.32 -9.13 -1.32
N GLN A 97 -6.39 -8.36 -1.07
CA GLN A 97 -7.66 -8.51 -1.77
C GLN A 97 -7.72 -7.79 -3.12
N ILE A 98 -6.73 -6.95 -3.48
CA ILE A 98 -6.70 -6.27 -4.79
C ILE A 98 -6.81 -7.29 -5.92
N GLY A 99 -7.67 -6.99 -6.90
CA GLY A 99 -8.00 -7.88 -8.00
C GLY A 99 -9.24 -8.74 -7.79
N ALA A 100 -9.64 -8.99 -6.54
CA ALA A 100 -10.82 -9.82 -6.26
C ALA A 100 -12.08 -9.21 -6.90
N ARG A 101 -12.87 -10.05 -7.57
CA ARG A 101 -14.12 -9.58 -8.20
C ARG A 101 -15.15 -9.19 -7.15
N TYR A 102 -16.05 -8.31 -7.57
CA TYR A 102 -17.22 -7.96 -6.77
C TYR A 102 -18.30 -9.04 -6.82
N SER A 103 -19.04 -9.18 -5.72
CA SER A 103 -20.13 -10.15 -5.58
C SER A 103 -21.45 -9.47 -5.25
N LEU A 104 -22.19 -9.05 -6.28
CA LEU A 104 -23.52 -8.48 -6.11
C LEU A 104 -24.50 -9.43 -5.39
N PRO A 105 -24.54 -10.76 -5.68
CA PRO A 105 -25.42 -11.67 -4.97
C PRO A 105 -25.07 -11.84 -3.49
N GLU A 106 -23.81 -11.64 -3.09
CA GLU A 106 -23.40 -11.71 -1.68
C GLU A 106 -23.61 -10.38 -0.96
N ALA A 107 -23.39 -9.26 -1.64
CA ALA A 107 -23.72 -7.94 -1.15
C ALA A 107 -25.24 -7.80 -0.88
N ALA A 108 -26.10 -8.35 -1.75
CA ALA A 108 -27.53 -8.37 -1.48
C ALA A 108 -27.89 -9.24 -0.26
N ARG A 109 -27.21 -10.39 -0.10
CA ARG A 109 -27.43 -11.31 1.03
C ARG A 109 -27.02 -10.71 2.38
N SER A 110 -26.00 -9.86 2.42
CA SER A 110 -25.58 -9.20 3.66
C SER A 110 -26.65 -8.26 4.22
N VAL A 111 -27.57 -7.79 3.37
CA VAL A 111 -28.71 -6.99 3.79
C VAL A 111 -29.93 -7.84 4.14
N MET A 112 -30.10 -8.99 3.48
CA MET A 112 -31.22 -9.91 3.71
C MET A 112 -31.00 -10.92 4.85
N ALA A 113 -29.85 -10.88 5.54
CA ALA A 113 -29.46 -11.79 6.62
C ALA A 113 -29.49 -13.31 6.25
N VAL A 114 -29.31 -13.63 4.97
CA VAL A 114 -29.31 -15.03 4.49
C VAL A 114 -27.89 -15.58 4.48
N ARG A 115 -27.61 -16.53 5.38
CA ARG A 115 -26.30 -17.20 5.48
C ARG A 115 -26.16 -18.33 4.47
N LYS A 116 -25.12 -18.26 3.64
CA LYS A 116 -24.68 -19.29 2.71
C LYS A 116 -23.14 -19.31 2.70
N PRO A 117 -22.50 -20.39 2.21
CA PRO A 117 -21.06 -20.38 2.00
C PRO A 117 -20.64 -19.18 1.15
N ARG A 118 -19.64 -18.45 1.63
CA ARG A 118 -19.07 -17.33 0.88
C ARG A 118 -18.13 -17.82 -0.21
N THR A 119 -18.02 -17.03 -1.27
CA THR A 119 -16.92 -17.14 -2.23
C THR A 119 -15.70 -16.33 -1.77
N ARG A 120 -14.63 -16.33 -2.56
CA ARG A 120 -13.47 -15.44 -2.39
C ARG A 120 -13.69 -14.02 -2.95
N LYS A 121 -14.84 -13.77 -3.58
CA LYS A 121 -15.20 -12.44 -4.08
C LYS A 121 -15.51 -11.50 -2.93
N GLN A 122 -15.44 -10.21 -3.20
CA GLN A 122 -15.57 -9.16 -2.20
C GLN A 122 -16.77 -8.25 -2.46
N PHE A 123 -17.12 -7.47 -1.44
CA PHE A 123 -17.92 -6.25 -1.55
C PHE A 123 -17.46 -5.28 -0.46
N CYS A 124 -17.83 -4.00 -0.59
CA CYS A 124 -17.21 -2.91 0.16
C CYS A 124 -17.14 -3.13 1.68
N SER A 125 -18.27 -3.48 2.32
CA SER A 125 -18.29 -3.72 3.77
C SER A 125 -17.61 -5.03 4.19
N ARG A 126 -17.70 -6.12 3.41
CA ARG A 126 -16.96 -7.36 3.70
C ARG A 126 -15.46 -7.12 3.71
N LEU A 127 -14.95 -6.41 2.70
CA LEU A 127 -13.53 -6.09 2.58
C LEU A 127 -13.02 -5.40 3.85
N VAL A 128 -13.73 -4.35 4.28
CA VAL A 128 -13.37 -3.62 5.51
C VAL A 128 -13.50 -4.51 6.73
N ALA A 129 -14.63 -5.20 6.92
CA ALA A 129 -14.85 -6.06 8.09
C ALA A 129 -13.78 -7.16 8.23
N GLN A 130 -13.42 -7.82 7.12
CA GLN A 130 -12.40 -8.87 7.11
C GLN A 130 -10.99 -8.31 7.35
N ALA A 131 -10.68 -7.10 6.87
CA ALA A 131 -9.40 -6.44 7.14
C ALA A 131 -9.20 -6.15 8.64
N TYR A 132 -10.23 -5.68 9.34
CA TYR A 132 -10.14 -5.49 10.79
C TYR A 132 -10.11 -6.83 11.54
N LYS A 133 -10.92 -7.80 11.10
CA LYS A 133 -10.96 -9.12 11.70
C LYS A 133 -9.63 -9.87 11.59
N SER A 134 -8.87 -9.69 10.51
CA SER A 134 -7.54 -10.32 10.36
C SER A 134 -6.53 -9.83 11.40
N ALA A 135 -6.76 -8.66 11.99
CA ALA A 135 -5.97 -8.12 13.09
C ALA A 135 -6.67 -8.26 14.46
N GLY A 136 -7.72 -9.08 14.55
CA GLY A 136 -8.45 -9.35 15.80
C GLY A 136 -9.44 -8.25 16.24
N PHE A 137 -9.80 -7.33 15.35
CA PHE A 137 -10.84 -6.32 15.62
C PHE A 137 -12.17 -6.75 14.98
N GLU A 138 -13.09 -7.23 15.79
CA GLU A 138 -14.42 -7.64 15.33
C GLU A 138 -15.38 -6.45 15.27
N LEU A 139 -15.32 -5.66 14.18
CA LEU A 139 -16.21 -4.51 14.00
C LEU A 139 -17.71 -4.90 13.93
N VAL A 140 -17.98 -6.13 13.50
CA VAL A 140 -19.32 -6.70 13.36
C VAL A 140 -19.28 -8.20 13.70
N PRO A 141 -20.39 -8.82 14.14
CA PRO A 141 -20.42 -10.24 14.46
C PRO A 141 -20.10 -11.17 13.28
N ASP A 142 -20.45 -10.76 12.06
CA ASP A 142 -20.22 -11.51 10.84
C ASP A 142 -19.51 -10.64 9.79
N ALA A 143 -18.19 -10.82 9.67
CA ALA A 143 -17.37 -10.09 8.70
C ALA A 143 -17.62 -10.52 7.24
N ASP A 144 -18.25 -11.68 7.01
CA ASP A 144 -18.51 -12.20 5.67
C ASP A 144 -19.83 -11.65 5.09
N TYR A 145 -20.76 -11.26 5.96
CA TYR A 145 -22.08 -10.74 5.62
C TYR A 145 -22.50 -9.58 6.54
N CYS A 146 -21.98 -8.39 6.25
CA CYS A 146 -22.37 -7.14 6.92
C CYS A 146 -22.69 -6.02 5.93
N SER A 147 -23.53 -5.07 6.33
CA SER A 147 -23.76 -3.85 5.56
C SER A 147 -22.77 -2.73 5.96
N PRO A 148 -22.57 -1.70 5.12
CA PRO A 148 -21.80 -0.51 5.52
C PRO A 148 -22.36 0.16 6.77
N GLU A 149 -23.69 0.19 6.94
CA GLU A 149 -24.34 0.75 8.12
C GLU A 149 -24.02 -0.03 9.41
N MET A 150 -23.93 -1.37 9.33
CA MET A 150 -23.53 -2.18 10.48
C MET A 150 -22.11 -1.84 10.95
N LEU A 151 -21.19 -1.62 10.01
CA LEU A 151 -19.83 -1.19 10.34
C LEU A 151 -19.83 0.21 10.97
N ARG A 152 -20.56 1.16 10.37
CA ARG A 152 -20.65 2.55 10.87
C ARG A 152 -21.14 2.60 12.33
N ARG A 153 -22.04 1.69 12.73
CA ARG A 153 -22.58 1.59 14.09
C ARG A 153 -21.71 0.76 15.05
N SER A 154 -20.54 0.29 14.61
CA SER A 154 -19.64 -0.46 15.48
C SER A 154 -19.23 0.39 16.69
N PRO A 155 -19.35 -0.14 17.92
CA PRO A 155 -18.91 0.58 19.13
C PRO A 155 -17.38 0.75 19.20
N LEU A 156 -16.64 0.03 18.35
CA LEU A 156 -15.18 0.14 18.26
C LEU A 156 -14.72 1.33 17.42
N LEU A 157 -15.65 2.01 16.72
CA LEU A 157 -15.31 3.13 15.84
C LEU A 157 -15.78 4.46 16.43
N LEU A 158 -14.91 5.45 16.34
CA LEU A 158 -15.18 6.85 16.64
C LEU A 158 -15.37 7.61 15.34
N GLU A 159 -16.46 8.38 15.25
CA GLU A 159 -16.67 9.33 14.16
C GLU A 159 -15.78 10.56 14.34
N LEU A 160 -15.07 10.93 13.28
CA LEU A 160 -14.16 12.07 13.23
C LEU A 160 -14.75 13.18 12.34
N PRO A 161 -14.44 14.46 12.61
CA PRO A 161 -14.85 15.55 11.75
C PRO A 161 -14.30 15.39 10.33
N VAL A 162 -15.20 15.41 9.36
CA VAL A 162 -14.83 15.34 7.95
C VAL A 162 -14.31 16.69 7.49
N GLN A 163 -13.07 16.73 7.01
CA GLN A 163 -12.49 17.91 6.39
C GLN A 163 -12.55 17.76 4.87
N THR A 164 -13.18 18.71 4.20
CA THR A 164 -13.28 18.77 2.74
C THR A 164 -12.78 20.09 2.21
N GLU A 165 -12.26 20.07 1.00
CA GLU A 165 -11.92 21.27 0.24
C GLU A 165 -12.75 21.34 -1.04
N ALA A 166 -13.13 22.56 -1.42
CA ALA A 166 -13.88 22.82 -2.64
C ALA A 166 -12.98 22.63 -3.86
N VAL A 167 -13.49 21.96 -4.88
CA VAL A 167 -12.79 21.72 -6.14
C VAL A 167 -13.35 22.65 -7.20
N THR A 168 -12.49 23.48 -7.77
CA THR A 168 -12.90 24.43 -8.80
C THR A 168 -13.24 23.71 -10.11
N ALA A 169 -14.16 24.28 -10.92
CA ALA A 169 -14.48 23.71 -12.23
C ALA A 169 -13.23 23.57 -13.12
N LYS A 170 -12.32 24.57 -13.09
CA LYS A 170 -11.05 24.54 -13.81
C LYS A 170 -10.17 23.35 -13.40
N GLU A 171 -10.11 23.05 -12.10
CA GLU A 171 -9.37 21.90 -11.60
C GLU A 171 -10.02 20.58 -12.00
N LEU A 172 -11.35 20.49 -11.91
CA LEU A 172 -12.09 19.31 -12.34
C LEU A 172 -11.88 19.02 -13.83
N ASP A 173 -11.99 20.05 -14.67
CA ASP A 173 -11.72 19.96 -16.11
C ASP A 173 -10.28 19.56 -16.39
N TRP A 174 -9.32 20.06 -15.61
CA TRP A 174 -7.93 19.65 -15.72
C TRP A 174 -7.78 18.15 -15.43
N TRP A 175 -8.36 17.64 -14.34
CA TRP A 175 -8.29 16.21 -14.00
C TRP A 175 -8.94 15.31 -15.06
N ASN A 176 -10.07 15.72 -15.61
CA ASN A 176 -10.79 14.95 -16.63
C ASN A 176 -10.06 14.89 -17.97
N ASN A 177 -9.26 15.93 -18.29
CA ASN A 177 -8.55 16.02 -19.57
C ASN A 177 -7.07 15.59 -19.50
N ASN A 178 -6.55 15.30 -18.31
CA ASN A 178 -5.16 14.86 -18.14
C ASN A 178 -5.06 13.35 -17.87
N PRO A 179 -4.01 12.68 -18.39
CA PRO A 179 -3.85 11.24 -18.22
C PRO A 179 -3.86 10.77 -16.76
N ASP A 180 -4.67 9.76 -16.48
CA ASP A 180 -4.69 9.06 -15.20
C ASP A 180 -3.75 7.84 -15.21
N ALA A 181 -2.58 7.96 -14.57
CA ALA A 181 -1.68 6.82 -14.38
C ALA A 181 -2.32 5.68 -13.55
N VAL A 182 -3.14 6.01 -12.55
CA VAL A 182 -3.81 5.06 -11.65
C VAL A 182 -4.88 4.29 -12.41
N GLU A 183 -5.74 4.97 -13.17
CA GLU A 183 -6.78 4.33 -13.99
C GLU A 183 -6.18 3.43 -15.07
N ARG A 184 -5.12 3.89 -15.76
CA ARG A 184 -4.43 3.06 -16.76
C ARG A 184 -3.80 1.81 -16.14
N THR A 185 -3.20 1.95 -14.95
CA THR A 185 -2.66 0.81 -14.18
C THR A 185 -3.77 -0.16 -13.79
N LEU A 186 -4.91 0.36 -13.30
CA LEU A 186 -6.10 -0.42 -12.94
C LEU A 186 -6.66 -1.19 -14.15
N GLY A 187 -6.73 -0.54 -15.32
CA GLY A 187 -7.18 -1.18 -16.56
C GLY A 187 -6.26 -2.33 -16.98
N GLY A 188 -4.94 -2.13 -16.93
CA GLY A 188 -3.96 -3.17 -17.22
C GLY A 188 -4.02 -4.35 -16.24
N TYR A 189 -4.12 -4.06 -14.95
CA TYR A 189 -4.28 -5.05 -13.89
C TYR A 189 -5.58 -5.87 -14.08
N SER A 190 -6.69 -5.19 -14.37
CA SER A 190 -7.98 -5.84 -14.62
C SER A 190 -7.95 -6.73 -15.87
N ARG A 191 -7.27 -6.27 -16.93
CA ARG A 191 -7.05 -7.05 -18.15
C ARG A 191 -6.24 -8.32 -17.87
N PHE A 192 -5.17 -8.22 -17.08
CA PHE A 192 -4.36 -9.37 -16.69
C PHE A 192 -5.20 -10.45 -16.00
N PHE A 193 -5.92 -10.09 -14.94
CA PHE A 193 -6.76 -11.06 -14.23
C PHE A 193 -7.91 -11.59 -15.08
N SER A 194 -8.46 -10.80 -16.01
CA SER A 194 -9.44 -11.27 -16.98
C SER A 194 -8.88 -12.39 -17.86
N LEU A 195 -7.63 -12.26 -18.33
CA LEU A 195 -6.96 -13.30 -19.12
C LEU A 195 -6.66 -14.55 -18.29
N VAL A 196 -6.13 -14.40 -17.08
CA VAL A 196 -5.88 -15.53 -16.16
C VAL A 196 -7.15 -16.34 -15.90
N ARG A 197 -8.27 -15.65 -15.67
CA ARG A 197 -9.56 -16.29 -15.35
C ARG A 197 -10.18 -17.07 -16.52
N LYS A 198 -9.67 -16.93 -17.76
CA LYS A 198 -10.11 -17.78 -18.88
C LYS A 198 -9.72 -19.25 -18.69
N PHE A 199 -8.58 -19.51 -18.06
CA PHE A 199 -8.10 -20.87 -17.79
C PHE A 199 -8.11 -21.22 -16.29
N ALA A 200 -8.18 -20.22 -15.40
CA ALA A 200 -8.24 -20.41 -13.95
C ALA A 200 -9.38 -19.56 -13.33
N PRO A 201 -10.67 -19.96 -13.51
CA PRO A 201 -11.83 -19.10 -13.21
C PRO A 201 -12.02 -18.75 -11.73
N ASN A 202 -11.35 -19.48 -10.84
CA ASN A 202 -11.42 -19.29 -9.40
C ASN A 202 -10.37 -18.32 -8.86
N VAL A 203 -9.39 -17.88 -9.66
CA VAL A 203 -8.35 -16.93 -9.22
C VAL A 203 -8.98 -15.56 -9.01
N GLU A 204 -8.97 -15.08 -7.77
CA GLU A 204 -9.46 -13.74 -7.43
C GLU A 204 -8.31 -12.76 -7.18
N THR A 205 -7.25 -13.18 -6.49
CA THR A 205 -6.15 -12.30 -6.05
C THR A 205 -4.77 -12.77 -6.53
N GLN A 206 -3.74 -11.97 -6.26
CA GLN A 206 -2.34 -12.33 -6.49
C GLN A 206 -1.93 -13.59 -5.69
N ASP A 207 -2.44 -13.76 -4.48
CA ASP A 207 -2.18 -14.94 -3.65
C ASP A 207 -2.77 -16.21 -4.27
N ASP A 208 -3.97 -16.12 -4.85
CA ASP A 208 -4.58 -17.24 -5.58
C ASP A 208 -3.76 -17.60 -6.82
N LEU A 209 -3.23 -16.60 -7.53
CA LEU A 209 -2.35 -16.81 -8.68
C LEU A 209 -1.02 -17.45 -8.27
N LEU A 210 -0.43 -17.02 -7.15
CA LEU A 210 0.78 -17.63 -6.60
C LEU A 210 0.53 -19.10 -6.25
N ARG A 211 -0.57 -19.41 -5.55
CA ARG A 211 -0.96 -20.80 -5.24
C ARG A 211 -1.17 -21.63 -6.51
N LEU A 212 -1.82 -21.07 -7.54
CA LEU A 212 -2.00 -21.74 -8.83
C LEU A 212 -0.65 -22.15 -9.43
N ARG A 213 0.33 -21.25 -9.47
CA ARG A 213 1.67 -21.49 -10.04
C ARG A 213 2.49 -22.52 -9.28
N ILE A 214 2.31 -22.58 -7.97
CA ILE A 214 2.97 -23.57 -7.10
C ILE A 214 2.41 -24.96 -7.38
N HIS A 215 1.08 -25.11 -7.45
CA HIS A 215 0.42 -26.40 -7.53
C HIS A 215 0.15 -26.92 -8.95
N ASN A 216 0.21 -26.05 -9.96
CA ASN A 216 -0.10 -26.41 -11.35
C ASN A 216 0.95 -25.85 -12.31
N VAL A 217 1.93 -26.68 -12.66
CA VAL A 217 3.03 -26.32 -13.57
C VAL A 217 2.52 -26.00 -14.97
N GLU A 218 1.51 -26.73 -15.44
CA GLU A 218 0.93 -26.56 -16.78
C GLU A 218 0.21 -25.21 -16.94
N ALA A 219 -0.15 -24.55 -15.84
CA ALA A 219 -0.74 -23.21 -15.89
C ALA A 219 0.28 -22.11 -16.20
N ASP A 220 1.57 -22.35 -15.95
CA ASP A 220 2.60 -21.30 -16.00
C ASP A 220 2.75 -20.63 -17.39
N PRO A 221 2.81 -21.38 -18.51
CA PRO A 221 2.88 -20.77 -19.83
C PRO A 221 1.69 -19.86 -20.13
N HIS A 222 0.50 -20.20 -19.65
CA HIS A 222 -0.70 -19.38 -19.81
C HIS A 222 -0.64 -18.10 -18.96
N VAL A 223 0.02 -18.14 -17.80
CA VAL A 223 0.26 -16.94 -16.97
C VAL A 223 1.28 -16.02 -17.65
N VAL A 224 2.37 -16.58 -18.20
CA VAL A 224 3.37 -15.82 -18.98
C VAL A 224 2.69 -15.10 -20.15
N GLU A 225 1.87 -15.82 -20.92
CA GLU A 225 1.13 -15.23 -22.04
C GLU A 225 0.18 -14.13 -21.56
N ALA A 226 -0.53 -14.35 -20.44
CA ALA A 226 -1.41 -13.33 -19.85
C ALA A 226 -0.64 -12.06 -19.45
N PHE A 227 0.59 -12.16 -18.92
CA PHE A 227 1.43 -10.99 -18.62
C PHE A 227 1.73 -10.19 -19.88
N HIS A 228 2.19 -10.85 -20.94
CA HIS A 228 2.55 -10.17 -22.19
C HIS A 228 1.33 -9.55 -22.87
N GLN A 229 0.23 -10.30 -22.99
CA GLN A 229 -0.99 -9.81 -23.63
C GLN A 229 -1.66 -8.65 -22.87
N SER A 230 -1.50 -8.58 -21.55
CA SER A 230 -2.09 -7.51 -20.74
C SER A 230 -1.23 -6.26 -20.66
N GLY A 231 0.07 -6.37 -20.93
CA GLY A 231 1.05 -5.30 -20.68
C GLY A 231 1.34 -5.08 -19.19
N PHE A 232 0.95 -6.02 -18.32
CA PHE A 232 1.05 -5.91 -16.87
C PHE A 232 2.47 -5.56 -16.38
N LEU A 233 3.49 -6.18 -16.98
CA LEU A 233 4.89 -6.02 -16.61
C LEU A 233 5.45 -4.62 -16.92
N ASP A 234 4.75 -3.82 -17.72
CA ASP A 234 5.19 -2.50 -18.17
C ASP A 234 4.32 -1.35 -17.62
N LEU A 235 3.31 -1.63 -16.80
CA LEU A 235 2.41 -0.60 -16.25
C LEU A 235 3.14 0.49 -15.46
N TRP A 236 4.24 0.13 -14.80
CA TRP A 236 5.08 1.08 -14.05
C TRP A 236 5.65 2.20 -14.93
N ARG A 237 5.86 1.94 -16.23
CA ARG A 237 6.40 2.93 -17.17
C ARG A 237 5.47 4.11 -17.38
N ILE A 238 4.16 3.92 -17.15
CA ILE A 238 3.14 4.94 -17.34
C ILE A 238 3.39 6.13 -16.39
N ASP A 239 3.64 5.88 -15.11
CA ASP A 239 3.89 6.96 -14.15
C ASP A 239 5.21 7.68 -14.44
N ILE A 240 6.27 6.94 -14.80
CA ILE A 240 7.56 7.55 -15.17
C ILE A 240 7.42 8.42 -16.41
N HIS A 241 6.68 7.96 -17.43
CA HIS A 241 6.47 8.73 -18.65
C HIS A 241 5.67 10.01 -18.40
N LEU A 242 4.63 9.94 -17.55
CA LEU A 242 3.80 11.10 -17.21
C LEU A 242 4.48 12.08 -16.24
N HIS A 243 5.35 11.58 -15.36
CA HIS A 243 5.98 12.36 -14.30
C HIS A 243 7.48 12.08 -14.17
N PRO A 244 8.29 12.26 -15.23
CA PRO A 244 9.71 11.89 -15.21
C PRO A 244 10.50 12.68 -14.15
N TRP A 245 10.08 13.91 -13.86
CA TRP A 245 10.66 14.76 -12.81
C TRP A 245 10.60 14.16 -11.41
N ARG A 246 9.73 13.16 -11.16
CA ARG A 246 9.69 12.46 -9.88
C ARG A 246 10.88 11.52 -9.67
N TYR A 247 11.56 11.13 -10.75
CA TYR A 247 12.61 10.11 -10.75
C TYR A 247 13.97 10.67 -11.19
N ASP A 248 14.03 11.96 -11.52
CA ASP A 248 15.24 12.65 -11.94
C ASP A 248 15.32 14.03 -11.26
N LEU A 249 16.38 14.25 -10.48
CA LEU A 249 16.56 15.47 -9.70
C LEU A 249 16.78 16.71 -10.59
N ALA A 250 17.44 16.58 -11.73
CA ALA A 250 17.65 17.69 -12.65
C ALA A 250 16.33 18.12 -13.31
N LEU A 251 15.47 17.16 -13.66
CA LEU A 251 14.12 17.44 -14.14
C LEU A 251 13.22 18.01 -13.05
N MET A 252 13.36 17.57 -11.80
CA MET A 252 12.64 18.16 -10.65
C MET A 252 13.05 19.62 -10.43
N ALA A 253 14.35 19.94 -10.51
CA ALA A 253 14.86 21.31 -10.34
C ALA A 253 14.33 22.30 -11.40
N GLN A 254 13.93 21.80 -12.57
CA GLN A 254 13.31 22.60 -13.63
C GLN A 254 11.81 22.85 -13.40
N GLN A 255 11.17 22.06 -12.53
CA GLN A 255 9.74 22.25 -12.23
C GLN A 255 9.51 23.57 -11.51
N ARG A 256 8.34 24.16 -11.73
CA ARG A 256 7.90 25.41 -11.11
C ARG A 256 6.58 25.20 -10.40
N GLY A 257 6.38 25.91 -9.29
CA GLY A 257 5.11 25.96 -8.58
C GLY A 257 5.16 25.38 -7.17
N ASN A 258 4.15 25.74 -6.38
CA ASN A 258 4.11 25.50 -4.94
C ASN A 258 3.76 24.04 -4.56
N HIS A 259 3.52 23.17 -5.55
CA HIS A 259 3.12 21.77 -5.34
C HIS A 259 4.31 20.83 -5.05
N LEU A 260 5.54 21.25 -5.38
CA LEU A 260 6.75 20.43 -5.21
C LEU A 260 7.03 20.14 -3.74
N ARG A 261 7.04 21.17 -2.88
CA ARG A 261 7.32 21.01 -1.45
C ARG A 261 6.34 20.03 -0.78
N PRO A 262 5.00 20.19 -0.88
CA PRO A 262 4.05 19.21 -0.36
C PRO A 262 4.21 17.80 -0.94
N TYR A 263 4.56 17.67 -2.23
CA TYR A 263 4.82 16.37 -2.85
C TYR A 263 6.07 15.68 -2.30
N CYS A 264 7.17 16.42 -2.14
CA CYS A 264 8.40 15.87 -1.61
C CYS A 264 8.22 15.47 -0.15
N VAL A 265 7.58 16.33 0.66
CA VAL A 265 7.27 16.04 2.07
C VAL A 265 6.42 14.77 2.16
N SER A 266 5.33 14.64 1.40
CA SER A 266 4.50 13.43 1.46
C SER A 266 5.22 12.18 0.97
N THR A 267 6.20 12.32 0.07
CA THR A 267 7.00 11.18 -0.43
C THR A 267 8.00 10.67 0.62
N ILE A 268 8.57 11.54 1.46
CA ILE A 268 9.55 11.13 2.49
C ILE A 268 8.91 10.72 3.82
N GLN A 269 7.68 11.16 4.10
CA GLN A 269 6.95 10.81 5.33
C GLN A 269 6.61 9.32 5.44
N GLU A 270 6.55 8.62 4.31
CA GLU A 270 6.34 7.17 4.22
C GLU A 270 7.45 6.56 3.35
N ALA A 271 8.68 7.07 3.49
CA ALA A 271 9.85 6.72 2.68
C ALA A 271 10.09 5.20 2.60
N TYR A 272 9.91 4.50 3.72
CA TYR A 272 10.11 3.06 3.85
C TYR A 272 8.77 2.33 3.94
N THR A 273 7.86 2.76 4.80
CA THR A 273 6.56 2.08 5.00
C THR A 273 5.66 2.15 3.76
N GLY A 274 5.72 3.25 3.01
CA GLY A 274 4.95 3.47 1.79
C GLY A 274 5.44 2.68 0.57
N GLY A 275 6.69 2.19 0.58
CA GLY A 275 7.28 1.39 -0.49
C GLY A 275 7.46 -0.09 -0.16
N LEU A 276 7.36 -0.44 1.13
CA LEU A 276 7.67 -1.75 1.68
C LEU A 276 7.02 -2.92 0.92
N ARG A 277 5.79 -2.72 0.43
CA ARG A 277 5.05 -3.74 -0.36
C ARG A 277 5.84 -4.29 -1.53
N PHE A 278 6.67 -3.48 -2.21
CA PHE A 278 7.41 -3.93 -3.38
C PHE A 278 8.55 -4.86 -2.98
N ALA A 279 9.25 -4.53 -1.89
CA ALA A 279 10.29 -5.36 -1.32
C ALA A 279 9.73 -6.64 -0.69
N GLN A 280 8.62 -6.57 0.05
CA GLN A 280 7.94 -7.74 0.61
C GLN A 280 7.50 -8.73 -0.49
N ASN A 281 6.91 -8.22 -1.57
CA ASN A 281 6.52 -9.04 -2.71
C ASN A 281 7.75 -9.64 -3.41
N LEU A 282 8.82 -8.86 -3.58
CA LEU A 282 10.08 -9.37 -4.14
C LEU A 282 10.67 -10.50 -3.30
N ALA A 283 10.76 -10.33 -1.99
CA ALA A 283 11.28 -11.34 -1.06
C ALA A 283 10.41 -12.61 -1.09
N THR A 284 9.09 -12.44 -1.04
CA THR A 284 8.12 -13.55 -1.14
C THR A 284 8.29 -14.32 -2.44
N LEU A 285 8.32 -13.62 -3.59
CA LEU A 285 8.46 -14.24 -4.89
C LEU A 285 9.81 -14.95 -5.05
N ARG A 286 10.91 -14.37 -4.55
CA ARG A 286 12.23 -15.01 -4.55
C ARG A 286 12.24 -16.31 -3.75
N ARG A 287 11.62 -16.31 -2.55
CA ARG A 287 11.49 -17.52 -1.74
C ARG A 287 10.71 -18.60 -2.49
N PHE A 288 9.56 -18.25 -3.06
CA PHE A 288 8.78 -19.22 -3.83
C PHE A 288 9.47 -19.68 -5.11
N HIS A 289 10.21 -18.83 -5.80
CA HIS A 289 10.96 -19.20 -7.01
C HIS A 289 12.13 -20.14 -6.68
N LYS A 290 12.79 -19.97 -5.52
CA LYS A 290 13.83 -20.90 -5.04
C LYS A 290 13.28 -22.32 -4.89
N ASP A 291 12.09 -22.46 -4.32
CA ASP A 291 11.46 -23.76 -4.06
C ASP A 291 10.68 -24.30 -5.28
N PHE A 292 10.11 -23.41 -6.07
CA PHE A 292 9.28 -23.71 -7.24
C PHE A 292 9.68 -22.79 -8.42
N PRO A 293 10.77 -23.09 -9.13
CA PRO A 293 11.22 -22.26 -10.25
C PRO A 293 10.17 -22.22 -11.37
N ARG A 294 9.77 -21.01 -11.77
CA ARG A 294 8.77 -20.76 -12.82
C ARG A 294 9.14 -19.54 -13.66
N PRO A 295 9.05 -19.60 -15.00
CA PRO A 295 9.19 -18.43 -15.86
C PRO A 295 8.30 -17.24 -15.46
N SER A 296 7.04 -17.50 -15.07
CA SER A 296 6.14 -16.43 -14.65
C SER A 296 6.58 -15.74 -13.35
N LEU A 297 7.19 -16.47 -12.41
CA LEU A 297 7.76 -15.91 -11.18
C LEU A 297 9.00 -15.07 -11.47
N GLU A 298 9.86 -15.48 -12.41
CA GLU A 298 11.04 -14.70 -12.82
C GLU A 298 10.64 -13.34 -13.39
N LEU A 299 9.60 -13.30 -14.23
CA LEU A 299 9.07 -12.07 -14.79
C LEU A 299 8.56 -11.12 -13.69
N GLU A 300 7.81 -11.65 -12.71
CA GLU A 300 7.36 -10.85 -11.57
C GLU A 300 8.50 -10.42 -10.64
N ILE A 301 9.51 -11.27 -10.39
CA ILE A 301 10.70 -10.90 -9.61
C ILE A 301 11.39 -9.71 -10.28
N LYS A 302 11.54 -9.75 -11.61
CA LYS A 302 12.10 -8.63 -12.37
C LYS A 302 11.25 -7.37 -12.23
N LEU A 303 9.93 -7.49 -12.35
CA LEU A 303 8.99 -6.38 -12.14
C LEU A 303 9.14 -5.78 -10.74
N TYR A 304 9.06 -6.58 -9.68
CA TYR A 304 9.11 -6.08 -8.31
C TYR A 304 10.49 -5.52 -7.93
N LYS A 305 11.58 -6.03 -8.51
CA LYS A 305 12.89 -5.38 -8.43
C LYS A 305 12.84 -3.98 -9.03
N THR A 306 12.31 -3.82 -10.24
CA THR A 306 12.15 -2.51 -10.87
C THR A 306 11.23 -1.58 -10.06
N LEU A 307 10.12 -2.08 -9.51
CA LEU A 307 9.23 -1.28 -8.67
C LEU A 307 9.91 -0.79 -7.38
N ALA A 308 10.72 -1.63 -6.74
CA ALA A 308 11.51 -1.23 -5.58
C ALA A 308 12.54 -0.14 -5.94
N GLN A 309 13.26 -0.30 -7.06
CA GLN A 309 14.22 0.69 -7.56
C GLN A 309 13.54 2.02 -7.91
N ASN A 310 12.38 1.98 -8.56
CA ASN A 310 11.61 3.19 -8.89
C ASN A 310 11.14 3.91 -7.63
N HIS A 311 10.67 3.17 -6.61
CA HIS A 311 10.27 3.76 -5.33
C HIS A 311 11.46 4.43 -4.63
N GLN A 312 12.61 3.76 -4.55
CA GLN A 312 13.84 4.33 -4.01
C GLN A 312 14.24 5.60 -4.78
N SER A 313 14.32 5.53 -6.11
CA SER A 313 14.67 6.68 -6.96
C SER A 313 13.77 7.89 -6.67
N ARG A 314 12.46 7.65 -6.62
CA ARG A 314 11.48 8.70 -6.31
C ARG A 314 11.69 9.31 -4.93
N ARG A 315 11.96 8.47 -3.92
CA ARG A 315 12.25 8.92 -2.55
C ARG A 315 13.53 9.75 -2.50
N GLU A 316 14.62 9.27 -3.10
CA GLU A 316 15.92 9.96 -3.05
C GLU A 316 15.88 11.29 -3.81
N VAL A 317 15.14 11.38 -4.92
CA VAL A 317 14.93 12.66 -5.62
C VAL A 317 14.18 13.65 -4.73
N ALA A 318 13.10 13.22 -4.06
CA ALA A 318 12.37 14.07 -3.11
C ALA A 318 13.24 14.49 -1.92
N TYR A 319 14.02 13.55 -1.36
CA TYR A 319 14.99 13.79 -0.29
C TYR A 319 16.01 14.85 -0.70
N SER A 320 16.70 14.66 -1.83
CA SER A 320 17.73 15.59 -2.31
C SER A 320 17.17 16.97 -2.63
N TRP A 321 15.96 17.03 -3.18
CA TRP A 321 15.32 18.32 -3.44
C TRP A 321 15.00 19.06 -2.14
N LEU A 322 14.46 18.38 -1.12
CA LEU A 322 14.21 18.99 0.18
C LEU A 322 15.50 19.38 0.89
N LEU A 323 16.54 18.55 0.83
CA LEU A 323 17.84 18.89 1.43
C LEU A 323 18.38 20.22 0.89
N ALA A 324 18.22 20.46 -0.42
CA ALA A 324 18.72 21.66 -1.08
C ALA A 324 17.85 22.92 -0.86
N HIS A 325 16.54 22.78 -0.64
CA HIS A 325 15.60 23.91 -0.65
C HIS A 325 14.87 24.13 0.69
N HIS A 326 14.64 23.07 1.45
CA HIS A 326 13.85 23.05 2.69
C HIS A 326 14.40 22.01 3.70
N PRO A 327 15.66 22.17 4.16
CA PRO A 327 16.30 21.20 5.06
C PRO A 327 15.54 21.00 6.38
N ASP A 328 14.85 22.03 6.88
CA ASP A 328 14.03 21.94 8.10
C ASP A 328 12.84 20.98 7.93
N ASP A 329 12.21 20.97 6.74
CA ASP A 329 11.14 20.02 6.46
C ASP A 329 11.68 18.60 6.33
N LEU A 330 12.86 18.45 5.74
CA LEU A 330 13.52 17.15 5.64
C LEU A 330 13.80 16.58 7.03
N ALA A 331 14.41 17.36 7.91
CA ALA A 331 14.70 16.95 9.29
C ALA A 331 13.41 16.58 10.06
N ARG A 332 12.34 17.36 9.86
CA ARG A 332 11.06 17.14 10.55
C ARG A 332 10.26 15.95 10.01
N HIS A 333 10.32 15.68 8.72
CA HIS A 333 9.36 14.80 8.04
C HIS A 333 9.97 13.54 7.42
N MET A 334 11.29 13.41 7.35
CA MET A 334 11.91 12.19 6.86
C MET A 334 11.60 11.02 7.80
N GLU A 335 10.93 10.00 7.28
CA GLU A 335 10.75 8.75 8.04
C GLU A 335 12.12 8.11 8.28
N GLN A 336 12.43 7.82 9.54
CA GLN A 336 13.64 7.10 9.94
C GLN A 336 13.23 5.91 10.80
N ILE A 337 13.46 4.69 10.31
CA ILE A 337 13.17 3.47 11.07
C ILE A 337 14.45 3.08 11.79
N ALA A 338 14.52 3.33 13.10
CA ALA A 338 15.70 3.03 13.89
C ALA A 338 16.03 1.52 13.83
N PRO A 339 17.31 1.13 13.60
CA PRO A 339 17.72 -0.26 13.67
C PRO A 339 17.28 -0.90 14.98
N HIS A 340 16.87 -2.17 14.93
CA HIS A 340 16.47 -2.96 16.10
C HIS A 340 15.21 -2.48 16.84
N SER A 341 14.51 -1.45 16.35
CA SER A 341 13.17 -1.12 16.83
C SER A 341 12.18 -2.24 16.48
N SER A 342 11.01 -2.27 17.15
CA SER A 342 9.94 -3.23 16.83
C SER A 342 9.52 -3.14 15.36
N GLU A 343 9.37 -1.92 14.85
CA GLU A 343 9.04 -1.66 13.45
C GLU A 343 10.14 -2.13 12.49
N TRP A 344 11.42 -1.96 12.86
CA TRP A 344 12.53 -2.49 12.08
C TRP A 344 12.46 -4.02 11.98
N PHE A 345 12.28 -4.73 13.11
CA PHE A 345 12.16 -6.18 13.10
C PHE A 345 10.95 -6.65 12.30
N ARG A 346 9.81 -5.96 12.43
CA ARG A 346 8.60 -6.25 11.64
C ARG A 346 8.87 -6.20 10.14
N ILE A 347 9.69 -5.26 9.69
CA ILE A 347 10.07 -5.11 8.29
C ILE A 347 11.10 -6.17 7.89
N VAL A 348 12.22 -6.23 8.60
CA VAL A 348 13.39 -7.02 8.23
C VAL A 348 13.10 -8.51 8.31
N GLN A 349 12.28 -8.97 9.24
CA GLN A 349 11.85 -10.37 9.30
C GLN A 349 11.15 -10.84 8.00
N VAL A 350 10.50 -9.94 7.27
CA VAL A 350 9.82 -10.28 6.01
C VAL A 350 10.77 -10.23 4.81
N VAL A 351 11.69 -9.25 4.78
CA VAL A 351 12.52 -8.99 3.60
C VAL A 351 13.92 -9.62 3.67
N ASP A 352 14.44 -9.88 4.88
CA ASP A 352 15.76 -10.44 5.17
C ASP A 352 15.75 -11.14 6.55
N GLU A 353 15.15 -12.34 6.60
CA GLU A 353 14.97 -13.12 7.82
C GLU A 353 16.30 -13.46 8.51
N ASP A 354 17.36 -13.71 7.74
CA ASP A 354 18.70 -14.01 8.27
C ASP A 354 19.28 -12.82 9.03
N LEU A 355 19.16 -11.60 8.47
CA LEU A 355 19.59 -10.38 9.15
C LEU A 355 18.79 -10.11 10.43
N ALA A 356 17.47 -10.35 10.41
CA ALA A 356 16.62 -10.22 11.58
C ALA A 356 17.08 -11.18 12.69
N ASN A 357 17.29 -12.46 12.36
CA ASN A 357 17.73 -13.47 13.32
C ASN A 357 19.12 -13.15 13.91
N LEU A 358 20.07 -12.76 13.05
CA LEU A 358 21.42 -12.37 13.47
C LEU A 358 21.41 -11.17 14.41
N SER A 359 20.63 -10.13 14.06
CA SER A 359 20.50 -8.92 14.88
C SER A 359 19.81 -9.24 16.22
N GLY A 360 18.77 -10.06 16.22
CA GLY A 360 18.07 -10.49 17.44
C GLY A 360 18.99 -11.26 18.39
N TYR A 361 19.81 -12.17 17.84
CA TYR A 361 20.81 -12.90 18.63
C TYR A 361 21.86 -11.96 19.24
N ALA A 362 22.40 -11.02 18.46
CA ALA A 362 23.37 -10.05 18.93
C ALA A 362 22.84 -9.19 20.09
N ILE A 363 21.61 -8.70 19.99
CA ILE A 363 20.95 -7.93 21.05
C ILE A 363 20.79 -8.77 22.31
N GLN A 364 20.42 -10.05 22.16
CA GLN A 364 20.23 -10.95 23.30
C GLN A 364 21.55 -11.23 24.02
N GLN A 365 22.65 -11.42 23.29
CA GLN A 365 23.97 -11.68 23.89
C GLN A 365 24.53 -10.46 24.62
N GLU A 366 24.42 -9.28 24.01
CA GLU A 366 24.99 -8.03 24.57
C GLU A 366 24.04 -7.31 25.55
N GLY A 367 22.76 -7.68 25.58
CA GLY A 367 21.75 -7.01 26.39
C GLY A 367 21.47 -5.56 25.95
N SER A 368 21.77 -5.22 24.70
CA SER A 368 21.71 -3.84 24.18
C SER A 368 21.21 -3.80 22.73
N SER A 369 20.30 -2.86 22.44
CA SER A 369 19.83 -2.58 21.07
C SER A 369 20.81 -1.72 20.26
N PHE A 370 21.88 -1.21 20.87
CA PHE A 370 22.83 -0.30 20.24
C PHE A 370 24.02 -1.00 19.57
N VAL A 371 23.96 -2.33 19.46
CA VAL A 371 24.98 -3.18 18.85
C VAL A 371 25.01 -3.07 17.33
N CYS A 372 26.08 -3.55 16.71
CA CYS A 372 26.14 -3.74 15.27
C CYS A 372 25.16 -4.83 14.81
N SER A 373 24.30 -4.53 13.82
CA SER A 373 23.35 -5.47 13.20
C SER A 373 24.01 -6.64 12.46
N SER A 374 25.33 -6.59 12.24
CA SER A 374 26.09 -7.63 11.54
C SER A 374 26.98 -8.47 12.46
N CYS A 375 27.67 -7.88 13.44
CA CYS A 375 28.61 -8.61 14.30
C CYS A 375 28.32 -8.51 15.80
N GLY A 376 27.39 -7.66 16.23
CA GLY A 376 27.10 -7.42 17.64
C GLY A 376 28.05 -6.44 18.37
N GLU A 377 29.12 -5.98 17.73
CA GLU A 377 30.11 -5.11 18.39
C GLU A 377 29.59 -3.69 18.70
N LEU A 378 30.27 -3.06 19.67
CA LEU A 378 30.10 -1.68 20.10
C LEU A 378 31.43 -0.90 19.97
N PRO A 379 31.39 0.41 19.68
CA PRO A 379 30.20 1.21 19.40
C PRO A 379 29.69 1.00 17.97
N ALA A 380 28.37 1.02 17.81
CA ALA A 380 27.72 1.02 16.51
C ALA A 380 26.84 2.27 16.34
N ARG A 381 26.65 2.69 15.08
CA ARG A 381 25.85 3.87 14.73
C ARG A 381 24.78 3.50 13.72
N ALA A 382 23.65 4.22 13.76
CA ALA A 382 22.56 4.02 12.82
C ALA A 382 22.87 4.67 11.46
N TYR A 383 22.69 3.89 10.39
CA TYR A 383 22.82 4.32 9.01
C TYR A 383 21.57 3.96 8.24
N ARG A 384 21.09 4.89 7.41
CA ARG A 384 20.14 4.57 6.35
C ARG A 384 20.91 4.01 5.15
N ILE A 385 20.26 3.10 4.43
CA ILE A 385 20.80 2.56 3.18
C ILE A 385 20.17 3.37 2.04
N VAL A 386 20.97 4.12 1.29
CA VAL A 386 20.50 5.01 0.21
C VAL A 386 20.12 4.21 -1.05
N ASN A 387 20.83 3.12 -1.30
CA ASN A 387 20.66 2.23 -2.45
C ASN A 387 20.07 0.87 -2.07
N GLU A 388 19.17 0.83 -1.09
CA GLU A 388 18.65 -0.42 -0.52
C GLU A 388 18.00 -1.33 -1.57
N ALA A 389 17.28 -0.80 -2.57
CA ALA A 389 16.66 -1.59 -3.64
C ALA A 389 17.67 -2.38 -4.49
N ASP A 390 18.95 -2.02 -4.47
CA ASP A 390 20.02 -2.73 -5.16
C ASP A 390 20.76 -3.71 -4.26
N VAL A 391 21.12 -3.29 -3.03
CA VAL A 391 21.98 -4.06 -2.14
C VAL A 391 21.23 -4.86 -1.07
N ASN A 392 20.10 -4.34 -0.57
CA ASN A 392 19.26 -5.05 0.41
C ASN A 392 17.79 -4.57 0.38
N PRO A 393 16.98 -5.03 -0.61
CA PRO A 393 15.68 -4.43 -0.89
C PRO A 393 14.73 -4.45 0.30
N GLY A 394 14.30 -3.26 0.74
CA GLY A 394 13.33 -3.09 1.81
C GLY A 394 13.90 -3.01 3.22
N VAL A 395 15.20 -3.28 3.43
CA VAL A 395 15.85 -3.06 4.73
C VAL A 395 16.08 -1.56 4.91
N PRO A 396 15.43 -0.90 5.89
CA PRO A 396 15.40 0.56 5.95
C PRO A 396 16.69 1.16 6.51
N SER A 397 17.38 0.43 7.39
CA SER A 397 18.53 0.91 8.12
C SER A 397 19.35 -0.23 8.72
N LEU A 398 20.58 0.07 9.13
CA LEU A 398 21.47 -0.83 9.85
C LEU A 398 22.16 -0.07 10.98
N SER A 399 22.40 -0.74 12.09
CA SER A 399 23.37 -0.30 13.09
C SER A 399 24.72 -0.93 12.77
N LEU A 400 25.80 -0.16 12.59
CA LEU A 400 27.09 -0.70 12.15
C LEU A 400 28.24 -0.17 13.01
N CYS A 401 29.14 -1.07 13.43
CA CYS A 401 30.48 -0.71 13.90
C CYS A 401 31.36 -0.25 12.73
N GLU A 402 32.53 0.32 13.02
CA GLU A 402 33.44 0.87 12.00
C GLU A 402 33.88 -0.19 10.97
N ASP A 403 34.26 -1.38 11.42
CA ASP A 403 34.68 -2.46 10.54
C ASP A 403 33.55 -2.93 9.62
N CYS A 404 32.35 -3.14 10.17
CA CYS A 404 31.19 -3.54 9.38
C CYS A 404 30.73 -2.44 8.41
N LEU A 405 30.90 -1.16 8.77
CA LEU A 405 30.62 -0.03 7.89
C LEU A 405 31.53 -0.07 6.65
N GLU A 406 32.84 -0.25 6.85
CA GLU A 406 33.80 -0.30 5.75
C GLU A 406 33.61 -1.54 4.87
N ILE A 407 33.33 -2.71 5.47
CA ILE A 407 32.99 -3.92 4.73
C ILE A 407 31.76 -3.70 3.84
N ARG A 408 30.67 -3.13 4.39
CA ARG A 408 29.44 -2.88 3.62
C ARG A 408 29.67 -1.88 2.50
N ARG A 409 30.46 -0.83 2.72
CA ARG A 409 30.87 0.11 1.66
C ARG A 409 31.64 -0.60 0.54
N GLY A 410 32.55 -1.52 0.89
CA GLY A 410 33.26 -2.37 -0.07
C GLY A 410 32.35 -3.29 -0.89
N LEU A 411 31.19 -3.67 -0.33
CA LEU A 411 30.13 -4.43 -1.02
C LEU A 411 29.17 -3.56 -1.84
N GLY A 412 29.43 -2.25 -1.94
CA GLY A 412 28.63 -1.32 -2.75
C GLY A 412 27.45 -0.68 -2.01
N TYR A 413 27.35 -0.80 -0.69
CA TYR A 413 26.34 -0.07 0.08
C TYR A 413 26.67 1.42 0.12
N VAL A 414 25.69 2.25 -0.18
CA VAL A 414 25.73 3.70 0.05
C VAL A 414 25.02 3.97 1.37
N LEU A 415 25.80 4.26 2.42
CA LEU A 415 25.33 4.42 3.79
C LEU A 415 25.44 5.88 4.22
N GLN A 416 24.35 6.43 4.72
CA GLN A 416 24.30 7.78 5.29
C GLN A 416 23.88 7.73 6.76
N PRO A 417 24.50 8.54 7.63
CA PRO A 417 24.02 8.69 9.00
C PRO A 417 22.55 9.11 9.04
N PHE A 418 21.87 8.77 10.13
CA PHE A 418 20.56 9.31 10.41
C PHE A 418 20.63 10.84 10.54
N LEU A 419 19.55 11.52 10.14
CA LEU A 419 19.39 12.93 10.42
C LEU A 419 19.25 13.10 11.94
N GLU A 420 20.07 13.97 12.52
CA GLU A 420 19.93 14.39 13.92
C GLU A 420 18.56 15.09 14.05
N GLN A 421 17.76 14.64 15.02
CA GLN A 421 16.45 15.22 15.33
C GLN A 421 16.54 16.24 16.44
#